data_AF-A0A9D5SNU7-F1
#
_entry.id   AF-A0A9D5SNU7-F1
#
_cell.length_a   1.000
_cell.length_b   1.000
_cell.length_c   1.000
_cell.angle_alpha   90.00
_cell.angle_beta   90.00
_cell.angle_gamma   90.00
#
_symmetry.space_group_name_H-M   'P 1'
#
loop_
_entity.id
_entity.type
_entity.pdbx_description
1 polymer ?
#
loop_
_entity_poly.entity_id
_entity_poly.type
_entity_poly.pdbx_seq_one_letter_code
_entity_poly.pdbx_strand_id
1 'polypeptide(L)' 'ESPEDTAARLADREIAVRAGLHCAPLAHDRLGIRDGAVRVSFGAFNRGEEVREFLRVLAK' A
#
# COMPACT_ATOMS: atom_id res chain seq x y z
N GLU A 1 4.32 -5.79 -11.33
CA GLU A 1 4.84 -4.72 -10.47
C GLU A 1 4.85 -5.26 -9.05
N SER A 2 5.97 -5.14 -8.34
CA SER A 2 6.05 -5.60 -6.95
C SER A 2 5.28 -4.66 -6.02
N PRO A 3 4.92 -5.09 -4.80
CA PRO A 3 4.41 -4.18 -3.78
C PRO A 3 5.35 -3.00 -3.50
N GLU A 4 6.66 -3.22 -3.55
CA GLU A 4 7.70 -2.22 -3.34
C GLU A 4 7.71 -1.16 -4.45
N ASP A 5 7.60 -1.57 -5.72
CA ASP A 5 7.50 -0.66 -6.86
C ASP A 5 6.25 0.23 -6.75
N THR A 6 5.13 -0.37 -6.35
CA THR A 6 3.86 0.35 -6.17
C THR A 6 3.98 1.37 -5.02
N ALA A 7 4.63 0.99 -3.92
CA ALA A 7 4.87 1.90 -2.80
C ALA A 7 5.83 3.04 -3.16
N ALA A 8 6.85 2.78 -3.99
CA ALA A 8 7.75 3.82 -4.49
C ALA A 8 7.00 4.86 -5.32
N ARG A 9 6.14 4.45 -6.26
CA ARG A 9 5.31 5.37 -7.05
C ARG A 9 4.35 6.21 -6.21
N LEU A 10 3.82 5.63 -5.14
CA LEU A 10 2.98 6.36 -4.19
C LEU A 10 3.80 7.39 -3.38
N ALA A 11 5.03 7.03 -2.99
CA ALA A 11 5.94 7.92 -2.29
C ALA A 11 6.34 9.14 -3.14
N ASP A 12 6.52 8.98 -4.47
CA ASP A 12 6.76 10.09 -5.41
C ASP A 12 5.61 11.12 -5.43
N ARG A 13 4.44 10.74 -4.93
CA ARG A 13 3.24 11.59 -4.80
C ARG A 13 2.95 11.96 -3.34
N GLU A 14 3.95 11.85 -2.47
CA GLU A 14 3.87 12.13 -1.03
C GLU A 14 2.84 11.28 -0.27
N ILE A 15 2.50 10.09 -0.80
CA ILE A 15 1.58 9.15 -0.14
C ILE A 15 2.38 8.04 0.56
N ALA A 16 2.43 8.11 1.89
CA ALA A 16 3.12 7.12 2.71
C ALA A 16 2.30 5.83 2.88
N VAL A 17 2.85 4.71 2.41
CA VAL A 17 2.32 3.35 2.60
C VAL A 17 3.45 2.40 3.00
N ARG A 18 3.11 1.16 3.38
CA ARG A 18 4.09 0.11 3.65
C ARG A 18 3.93 -1.04 2.66
N ALA A 19 5.03 -1.47 2.05
CA ALA A 19 5.10 -2.68 1.23
C ALA A 19 5.69 -3.88 2.00
N GLY A 20 5.61 -5.07 1.41
CA GLY A 20 6.22 -6.30 1.90
C GLY A 20 5.29 -7.19 2.73
N LEU A 21 5.88 -8.03 3.59
CA LEU A 21 5.18 -9.09 4.35
C LEU A 21 4.52 -8.61 5.65
N HIS A 22 4.74 -7.36 6.05
CA HIS A 22 4.18 -6.74 7.26
C HIS A 22 4.39 -7.56 8.55
N CYS A 23 5.53 -8.24 8.66
CA CYS A 23 5.85 -9.17 9.76
C CYS A 23 4.84 -10.31 9.94
N ALA A 24 4.08 -10.66 8.89
CA ALA A 24 3.03 -11.68 8.89
C ALA A 24 3.20 -12.73 7.76
N PRO A 25 4.39 -13.34 7.60
CA PRO A 25 4.69 -14.22 6.46
C PRO A 25 3.72 -15.40 6.30
N LEU A 26 3.24 -15.99 7.41
CA LEU A 26 2.28 -17.10 7.37
C LEU A 26 0.90 -16.68 6.85
N ALA A 27 0.46 -15.45 7.14
CA ALA A 27 -0.81 -14.94 6.62
C ALA A 27 -0.72 -14.69 5.11
N HIS A 28 0.41 -14.12 4.67
CA HIS A 28 0.68 -13.91 3.25
C HIS A 28 0.73 -15.23 2.46
N ASP A 29 1.37 -16.28 3.00
CA ASP A 29 1.38 -17.61 2.39
C ASP A 29 -0.02 -18.22 2.29
N ARG A 30 -0.82 -18.13 3.36
CA ARG A 30 -2.22 -18.62 3.38
C ARG A 30 -3.10 -17.92 2.34
N LEU A 31 -2.85 -16.65 2.06
CA LEU A 31 -3.59 -15.86 1.08
C LEU A 31 -3.01 -15.97 -0.35
N GLY A 32 -1.90 -16.69 -0.53
CA GLY A 32 -1.25 -16.83 -1.83
C GLY A 32 -0.49 -15.58 -2.31
N ILE A 33 -0.30 -14.58 -1.45
CA ILE A 33 0.39 -13.30 -1.73
C ILE A 33 1.80 -13.30 -1.13
N ARG A 34 2.61 -14.28 -1.55
CA ARG A 34 3.94 -14.57 -0.97
C ARG A 34 4.96 -13.45 -1.13
N ASP A 35 4.78 -12.58 -2.12
CA ASP A 35 5.65 -11.43 -2.36
C ASP A 35 5.25 -10.21 -1.50
N GLY A 36 4.25 -10.34 -0.63
CA GLY A 36 3.78 -9.25 0.21
C GLY A 36 2.56 -8.54 -0.37
N ALA A 37 2.27 -7.36 0.17
CA ALA A 37 1.23 -6.48 -0.31
C ALA A 37 1.59 -5.01 -0.03
N VAL A 38 0.89 -4.08 -0.68
CA VAL A 38 0.83 -2.70 -0.22
C VAL A 38 -0.25 -2.61 0.84
N ARG A 39 0.09 -2.09 2.02
CA ARG A 39 -0.86 -1.83 3.10
C ARG A 39 -1.05 -0.33 3.29
N VAL A 40 -2.31 0.08 3.16
CA VAL A 40 -2.79 1.41 3.55
C VAL A 40 -3.46 1.30 4.91
N SER A 41 -3.10 2.18 5.83
CA SER A 41 -3.64 2.20 7.20
C SER A 41 -4.05 3.62 7.56
N PHE A 42 -5.31 3.79 7.95
CA PHE A 42 -5.87 5.09 8.31
C PHE A 42 -5.74 5.37 9.81
N GLY A 43 -5.56 6.64 10.15
CA GLY A 43 -5.68 7.22 11.50
C GLY A 43 -6.75 8.31 11.54
N ALA A 44 -6.99 8.86 12.73
CA ALA A 44 -8.08 9.82 12.98
C ALA A 44 -7.97 11.13 12.17
N PHE A 45 -6.77 11.47 11.69
CA PHE A 45 -6.53 12.71 10.95
C PHE A 45 -6.59 12.54 9.44
N ASN A 46 -6.74 11.31 8.94
CA ASN A 46 -6.86 11.11 7.51
C ASN A 46 -8.15 11.70 6.96
N ARG A 47 -8.08 12.22 5.73
CA ARG A 47 -9.18 12.91 5.06
C ARG A 47 -9.60 12.17 3.80
N GLY A 48 -10.87 12.31 3.43
CA GLY A 48 -11.39 11.74 2.19
C GLY A 48 -10.69 12.27 0.92
N GLU A 49 -10.08 13.46 1.00
CA GLU A 49 -9.24 14.03 -0.07
C GLU A 49 -7.97 13.21 -0.31
N GLU A 50 -7.31 12.75 0.75
CA GLU A 50 -6.12 11.90 0.67
C GLU A 50 -6.47 10.54 0.03
N VAL A 51 -7.64 9.98 0.37
CA VAL A 51 -8.16 8.76 -0.26
C VAL A 51 -8.38 8.97 -1.76
N ARG A 52 -8.94 10.13 -2.15
CA ARG A 52 -9.14 10.47 -3.57
C ARG A 52 -7.83 10.65 -4.32
N GLU A 53 -6.81 11.24 -3.70
CA GLU A 53 -5.46 11.32 -4.29
C GLU A 53 -4.85 9.93 -4.45
N PHE A 54 -4.88 9.11 -3.39
CA PHE A 54 -4.42 7.73 -3.42
C PHE A 54 -5.05 6.92 -4.56
N LEU A 55 -6.38 7.00 -4.72
CA LEU A 55 -7.08 6.33 -5.82
C LEU A 55 -6.69 6.87 -7.20
N ARG A 56 -6.43 8.19 -7.32
CA ARG A 56 -5.98 8.79 -8.58
C ARG A 56 -4.58 8.31 -9.00
N VAL A 57 -3.67 8.07 -8.05
CA VAL A 57 -2.34 7.52 -8.35
C VAL A 57 -2.41 6.04 -8.77
N LEU A 58 -3.35 5.28 -8.20
CA LEU A 58 -3.53 3.86 -8.51
C LEU A 58 -4.38 3.58 -9.75
N ALA A 59 -5.23 4.53 -10.16
CA ALA A 59 -5.97 4.41 -11.40
C ALA A 59 -4.99 4.27 -12.59
N LYS A 60 -5.23 3.27 -13.43
CA LYS A 60 -4.45 3.05 -14.67
C LYS A 60 -4.71 4.15 -15.69
#